data_AF-A0A923WWE6-F1
#
_entry.id   AF-A0A923WWE6-F1
#
_cell.length_a   1.000
_cell.length_b   1.000
_cell.length_c   1.000
_cell.angle_alpha   90.00
_cell.angle_beta   90.00
_cell.angle_gamma   90.00
#
_symmetry.space_group_name_H-M   'P 1'
#
loop_
_entity.id
_entity.type
_entity.pdbx_description
1 polymer ?
#
loop_
_entity_poly.entity_id
_entity_poly.type
_entity_poly.pdbx_seq_one_letter_code
_entity_poly.pdbx_strand_id
1 'polypeptide(L)'
;LGGNVANGSPIGDSMPWLIALGSEVVLRGPAGERAMPLEALYLGYQRKDMQPDEFVQAVRVPLPRAGVQFRTYKLAKRFDQDISAVCAAFSIRLDAGLVAEARIAFGGMAATPKRAGATEALLLGKPWSEDTVAAAMAMLAQDYAPLSDMRATNTYRMKAAQNLLKRFWFETRELAPLANADVNAFAVRA
;
A
#
# COMPACT_ATOMS: atom_id res chain seq x y z
N LEU A 1 10.76 -13.25 -5.54
CA LEU A 1 9.80 -12.78 -4.51
C LEU A 1 10.32 -12.98 -3.09
N GLY A 2 10.62 -14.22 -2.65
CA GLY A 2 11.04 -14.51 -1.26
C GLY A 2 12.18 -13.62 -0.74
N GLY A 3 13.25 -13.44 -1.53
CA GLY A 3 14.34 -12.53 -1.16
C GLY A 3 13.93 -11.06 -1.02
N ASN A 4 12.94 -10.57 -1.78
CA ASN A 4 12.43 -9.20 -1.64
C ASN A 4 11.70 -9.02 -0.31
N VAL A 5 10.84 -9.99 0.05
CA VAL A 5 10.13 -10.04 1.34
C VAL A 5 11.12 -10.17 2.49
N ALA A 6 12.08 -11.09 2.40
CA ALA A 6 13.11 -11.33 3.42
C ALA A 6 14.07 -10.14 3.60
N ASN A 7 14.36 -9.39 2.52
CA ASN A 7 15.15 -8.17 2.61
C ASN A 7 14.43 -7.13 3.48
N GLY A 8 13.13 -6.94 3.27
CA GLY A 8 12.30 -6.06 4.09
C GLY A 8 12.62 -4.57 3.93
N SER A 9 13.08 -4.18 2.74
CA SER A 9 13.36 -2.78 2.43
C SER A 9 12.06 -1.97 2.42
N PRO A 10 12.01 -0.77 3.04
CA PRO A 10 10.82 0.08 3.05
C PRO A 10 10.37 0.54 1.65
N ILE A 11 11.27 0.47 0.66
CA ILE A 11 11.03 0.88 -0.74
C ILE A 11 10.90 -0.32 -1.70
N GLY A 12 10.76 -1.54 -1.19
CA GLY A 12 10.50 -2.71 -2.03
C GLY A 12 9.08 -2.70 -2.57
N ASP A 13 8.94 -2.97 -3.88
CA ASP A 13 7.67 -2.85 -4.57
C ASP A 13 6.69 -4.01 -4.29
N SER A 14 7.17 -5.17 -3.82
CA SER A 14 6.29 -6.34 -3.65
C SER A 14 5.39 -6.25 -2.42
N MET A 15 5.94 -5.74 -1.31
CA MET A 15 5.28 -5.79 -0.01
C MET A 15 3.99 -4.97 0.05
N PRO A 16 3.92 -3.72 -0.45
CA PRO A 16 2.70 -2.93 -0.35
C PRO A 16 1.49 -3.63 -0.98
N TRP A 17 1.64 -4.19 -2.18
CA TRP A 17 0.52 -4.83 -2.85
C TRP A 17 0.15 -6.19 -2.24
N LEU A 18 1.13 -6.93 -1.72
CA LEU A 18 0.87 -8.16 -0.97
C LEU A 18 0.13 -7.89 0.35
N ILE A 19 0.52 -6.83 1.08
CA ILE A 19 -0.14 -6.38 2.32
C ILE A 19 -1.57 -5.92 2.03
N ALA A 20 -1.77 -5.12 0.96
CA ALA A 20 -3.08 -4.65 0.56
C ALA A 20 -4.04 -5.80 0.20
N LEU A 21 -3.54 -6.88 -0.40
CA LEU A 21 -4.34 -8.09 -0.67
C LEU A 21 -4.58 -8.95 0.58
N GLY A 22 -3.91 -8.69 1.71
CA GLY A 22 -4.00 -9.49 2.92
C GLY A 22 -3.23 -10.80 2.83
N SER A 23 -2.07 -10.79 2.17
CA SER A 23 -1.19 -11.95 2.06
C SER A 23 -0.52 -12.31 3.39
N GLU A 24 -0.26 -13.60 3.57
CA GLU A 24 0.56 -14.11 4.68
C GLU A 24 1.97 -14.47 4.19
N VAL A 25 2.96 -14.30 5.06
CA VAL A 25 4.29 -14.86 4.87
C VAL A 25 4.40 -16.15 5.67
N VAL A 26 5.03 -17.16 5.07
CA VAL A 26 5.32 -18.45 5.69
C VAL A 26 6.82 -18.56 5.90
N LEU A 27 7.22 -18.70 7.16
CA LEU A 27 8.60 -18.90 7.57
C LEU A 27 8.81 -20.37 7.91
N ARG A 28 9.98 -20.90 7.53
CA ARG A 28 10.42 -22.26 7.86
C ARG A 28 11.75 -22.17 8.59
N GLY A 29 11.87 -22.91 9.69
CA GLY A 29 13.11 -23.08 10.44
C GLY A 29 13.20 -24.46 11.09
N PRO A 30 14.18 -24.67 11.97
CA PRO A 30 14.39 -25.96 12.65
C PRO A 30 13.19 -26.43 13.48
N ALA A 31 12.45 -25.49 14.08
CA ALA A 31 11.27 -25.77 14.89
C ALA A 31 9.98 -26.02 14.06
N GLY A 32 10.06 -25.96 12.72
CA GLY A 32 8.93 -26.17 11.82
C GLY A 32 8.53 -24.92 11.05
N GLU A 33 7.24 -24.81 10.76
CA GLU A 33 6.65 -23.74 9.95
C GLU A 33 5.78 -22.81 10.81
N ARG A 34 5.86 -21.49 10.57
CA ARG A 34 4.90 -20.53 11.09
C ARG A 34 4.48 -19.53 10.03
N ALA A 35 3.23 -19.09 10.10
CA ALA A 35 2.67 -18.09 9.19
C ALA A 35 2.18 -16.87 9.97
N MET A 36 2.24 -15.71 9.32
CA MET A 36 1.75 -14.45 9.87
C MET A 36 1.29 -13.51 8.73
N PRO A 37 0.43 -12.51 9.01
CA PRO A 37 0.19 -11.42 8.06
C PRO A 37 1.51 -10.78 7.64
N LEU A 38 1.68 -10.51 6.35
CA LEU A 38 2.97 -10.03 5.82
C LEU A 38 3.42 -8.72 6.51
N GLU A 39 2.51 -7.83 6.85
CA GLU A 39 2.82 -6.58 7.56
C GLU A 39 3.41 -6.81 8.97
N ALA A 40 3.09 -7.94 9.61
CA ALA A 40 3.60 -8.28 10.95
C ALA A 40 5.07 -8.71 10.92
N LEU A 41 5.60 -9.10 9.75
CA LEU A 41 7.01 -9.44 9.58
C LEU A 41 7.93 -8.25 9.86
N TYR A 42 7.48 -7.02 9.64
CA TYR A 42 8.33 -5.82 9.66
C TYR A 42 8.16 -5.01 10.95
N LEU A 43 9.03 -5.26 11.93
CA LEU A 43 8.99 -4.63 13.26
C LEU A 43 9.58 -3.21 13.28
N GLY A 44 10.38 -2.86 12.27
CA GLY A 44 11.02 -1.56 12.14
C GLY A 44 12.03 -1.54 11.00
N TYR A 45 12.72 -0.41 10.80
CA TYR A 45 13.74 -0.32 9.76
C TYR A 45 14.84 -1.36 9.99
N GLN A 46 15.06 -2.22 8.99
CA GLN A 46 16.00 -3.35 9.04
C GLN A 46 15.74 -4.36 10.18
N ARG A 47 14.56 -4.33 10.81
CA ARG A 47 14.16 -5.26 11.88
C ARG A 47 12.96 -6.09 11.43
N LYS A 48 13.10 -7.41 11.50
CA LYS A 48 12.08 -8.37 11.08
C LYS A 48 11.78 -9.35 12.20
N ASP A 49 10.55 -9.86 12.24
CA ASP A 49 10.19 -11.00 13.07
C ASP A 49 10.63 -12.32 12.40
N MET A 50 11.94 -12.52 12.30
CA MET A 50 12.55 -13.78 11.84
C MET A 50 13.54 -14.25 12.91
N GLN A 51 13.39 -15.49 13.35
CA GLN A 51 14.31 -16.13 14.28
C GLN A 51 15.59 -16.58 13.56
N PRO A 52 16.69 -16.84 14.29
CA PRO A 52 17.84 -17.54 13.73
C PRO A 52 17.41 -18.80 12.99
N ASP A 53 18.04 -19.05 11.84
CA ASP A 53 17.79 -20.20 10.95
C ASP A 53 16.38 -20.27 10.32
N GLU A 54 15.55 -19.22 10.46
CA GLU A 54 14.33 -19.08 9.67
C GLU A 54 14.61 -18.47 8.30
N PHE A 55 13.90 -18.99 7.29
CA PHE A 55 13.85 -18.40 5.96
C PHE A 55 12.41 -18.27 5.45
N VAL A 56 12.20 -17.34 4.51
CA VAL A 56 10.91 -17.20 3.83
C VAL A 56 10.72 -18.38 2.89
N GLN A 57 9.81 -19.29 3.27
CA GLN A 57 9.48 -20.47 2.49
C GLN A 57 8.44 -20.15 1.42
N ALA A 58 7.40 -19.40 1.78
CA ALA A 58 6.31 -19.07 0.87
C ALA A 58 5.65 -17.72 1.22
N VAL A 59 4.87 -17.21 0.27
CA VAL A 59 3.92 -16.12 0.45
C VAL A 59 2.57 -16.64 0.00
N ARG A 60 1.57 -16.63 0.88
CA ARG A 60 0.21 -17.07 0.58
C ARG A 60 -0.62 -15.86 0.20
N VAL A 61 -0.95 -15.75 -1.08
CA VAL A 61 -1.79 -14.69 -1.62
C VAL A 61 -3.23 -15.18 -1.70
N PRO A 62 -4.21 -14.46 -1.13
CA PRO A 62 -5.61 -14.85 -1.21
C PRO A 62 -6.11 -14.93 -2.65
N LEU A 63 -7.05 -15.84 -2.91
CA LEU A 63 -7.72 -15.90 -4.21
C LEU A 63 -8.52 -14.61 -4.46
N PRO A 64 -8.72 -14.21 -5.72
CA PRO A 64 -9.55 -13.06 -6.06
C PRO A 64 -10.94 -13.18 -5.44
N ARG A 65 -11.40 -12.10 -4.81
CA ARG A 65 -12.75 -11.99 -4.22
C ARG A 65 -13.61 -11.07 -5.08
N ALA A 66 -14.86 -11.46 -5.29
CA ALA A 66 -15.81 -10.65 -6.05
C ALA A 66 -16.00 -9.26 -5.41
N GLY A 67 -16.14 -8.23 -6.25
CA GLY A 67 -16.37 -6.84 -5.81
C GLY A 67 -15.17 -6.14 -5.18
N VAL A 68 -14.01 -6.81 -5.04
CA VAL A 68 -12.78 -6.15 -4.57
C VAL A 68 -12.15 -5.38 -5.72
N GLN A 69 -12.06 -4.07 -5.54
CA GLN A 69 -11.34 -3.16 -6.42
C GLN A 69 -9.90 -3.06 -5.93
N PHE A 70 -8.94 -3.43 -6.79
CA PHE A 70 -7.53 -3.44 -6.42
C PHE A 70 -6.67 -2.76 -7.49
N ARG A 71 -5.77 -1.89 -7.05
CA ARG A 71 -4.74 -1.26 -7.88
C ARG A 71 -3.45 -1.10 -7.09
N THR A 72 -2.33 -1.16 -7.80
CA THR A 72 -1.02 -0.78 -7.29
C THR A 72 -0.44 0.29 -8.20
N TYR A 73 0.30 1.23 -7.61
CA TYR A 73 0.92 2.34 -8.31
C TYR A 73 2.35 2.51 -7.84
N LYS A 74 3.24 2.68 -8.82
CA LYS A 74 4.65 2.97 -8.61
C LYS A 74 4.95 4.37 -9.10
N LEU A 75 5.59 5.18 -8.26
CA LEU A 75 6.04 6.51 -8.60
C LEU A 75 7.54 6.63 -8.37
N ALA A 76 8.26 6.93 -9.44
CA ALA A 76 9.71 7.13 -9.48
C ALA A 76 10.07 8.24 -10.49
N LYS A 77 11.33 8.64 -10.59
CA LYS A 77 11.75 9.70 -11.52
C LYS A 77 11.73 9.24 -12.97
N ARG A 78 12.00 7.95 -13.19
CA ARG A 78 11.92 7.28 -14.50
C ARG A 78 10.91 6.14 -14.41
N PHE A 79 10.23 5.87 -15.51
CA PHE A 79 9.22 4.81 -15.58
C PHE A 79 9.85 3.43 -15.40
N ASP A 80 10.91 3.15 -16.16
CA ASP A 80 11.57 1.85 -16.16
C ASP A 80 12.82 1.83 -15.28
N GLN A 81 13.06 0.68 -14.64
CA GLN A 81 14.27 0.38 -13.86
C GLN A 81 14.65 1.46 -12.82
N ASP A 82 13.65 2.03 -12.14
CA ASP A 82 13.85 3.01 -11.08
C ASP A 82 13.29 2.54 -9.74
N ILE A 83 13.86 3.06 -8.66
CA ILE A 83 13.44 2.76 -7.29
C ILE A 83 12.29 3.70 -6.93
N SER A 84 11.22 3.13 -6.38
CA SER A 84 10.05 3.87 -5.94
C SER A 84 10.40 4.97 -4.93
N ALA A 85 9.97 6.20 -5.23
CA ALA A 85 9.77 7.22 -4.21
C ALA A 85 8.51 6.88 -3.41
N VAL A 86 7.43 6.50 -4.08
CA VAL A 86 6.19 6.03 -3.45
C VAL A 86 5.71 4.79 -4.19
N CYS A 87 5.43 3.72 -3.45
CA CYS A 87 4.69 2.57 -3.95
C CYS A 87 3.40 2.47 -3.14
N ALA A 88 2.25 2.54 -3.80
CA ALA A 88 0.95 2.54 -3.16
C ALA A 88 0.14 1.34 -3.65
N ALA A 89 -0.59 0.69 -2.74
CA ALA A 89 -1.55 -0.33 -3.10
C ALA A 89 -2.85 -0.13 -2.33
N PHE A 90 -3.96 -0.25 -3.05
CA PHE A 90 -5.30 -0.06 -2.53
C PHE A 90 -6.14 -1.30 -2.85
N SER A 91 -6.84 -1.81 -1.87
CA SER A 91 -7.85 -2.85 -1.99
C SER A 91 -9.09 -2.40 -1.24
N ILE A 92 -10.13 -2.04 -1.98
CA ILE A 92 -11.41 -1.56 -1.44
C ILE A 92 -12.52 -2.48 -1.92
N ARG A 93 -13.42 -2.89 -1.04
CA ARG A 93 -14.68 -3.54 -1.40
C ARG A 93 -15.84 -2.63 -1.02
N LEU A 94 -16.75 -2.44 -1.98
CA LEU A 94 -17.98 -1.69 -1.74
C LEU A 94 -19.14 -2.65 -1.47
N ASP A 95 -20.08 -2.19 -0.65
CA ASP A 95 -21.39 -2.80 -0.44
C ASP A 95 -22.44 -1.68 -0.48
N ALA A 96 -23.32 -1.72 -1.49
CA ALA A 96 -24.30 -0.67 -1.76
C ALA A 96 -23.72 0.77 -1.74
N GLY A 97 -22.59 0.99 -2.41
CA GLY A 97 -21.90 2.28 -2.48
C GLY A 97 -21.13 2.69 -1.22
N LEU A 98 -21.18 1.89 -0.14
CA LEU A 98 -20.43 2.11 1.09
C LEU A 98 -19.16 1.28 1.12
N VAL A 99 -18.09 1.79 1.73
CA VAL A 99 -16.84 1.05 1.90
C VAL A 99 -17.01 -0.03 2.97
N ALA A 100 -17.13 -1.28 2.54
CA ALA A 100 -17.27 -2.45 3.42
C ALA A 100 -15.92 -2.98 3.91
N GLU A 101 -14.88 -2.88 3.07
CA GLU A 101 -13.51 -3.23 3.44
C GLU A 101 -12.53 -2.23 2.83
N ALA A 102 -11.50 -1.88 3.61
CA ALA A 102 -10.39 -1.05 3.15
C ALA A 102 -9.05 -1.61 3.61
N ARG A 103 -8.17 -1.89 2.65
CA ARG A 103 -6.75 -2.16 2.87
C ARG A 103 -5.92 -1.24 1.99
N ILE A 104 -5.12 -0.39 2.61
CA ILE A 104 -4.30 0.64 1.98
C ILE A 104 -2.89 0.48 2.53
N ALA A 105 -1.93 0.20 1.67
CA ALA A 105 -0.55 -0.02 2.09
C ALA A 105 0.43 0.77 1.21
N PHE A 106 1.50 1.24 1.85
CA PHE A 106 2.52 2.03 1.19
C PHE A 106 3.93 1.52 1.46
N GLY A 107 4.78 1.62 0.43
CA GLY A 107 6.24 1.59 0.51
C GLY A 107 6.81 2.99 0.24
N GLY A 108 7.97 3.29 0.82
CA GLY A 108 8.65 4.59 0.71
C GLY A 108 8.03 5.71 1.56
N MET A 109 7.03 5.39 2.39
CA MET A 109 6.30 6.35 3.23
C MET A 109 6.61 6.25 4.73
N ALA A 110 7.27 5.17 5.16
CA ALA A 110 7.64 4.92 6.55
C ALA A 110 8.91 4.05 6.63
N ALA A 111 9.35 3.75 7.85
CA ALA A 111 10.48 2.86 8.16
C ALA A 111 10.28 1.42 7.65
N THR A 112 9.03 1.00 7.46
CA THR A 112 8.63 -0.31 6.94
C THR A 112 7.49 -0.16 5.94
N PRO A 113 7.27 -1.13 5.03
CA PRO A 113 6.02 -1.23 4.30
C PRO A 113 4.89 -1.48 5.30
N LYS A 114 3.89 -0.61 5.35
CA LYS A 114 2.80 -0.71 6.34
C LYS A 114 1.47 -0.19 5.83
N ARG A 115 0.41 -0.60 6.51
CA ARG A 115 -0.96 -0.14 6.28
C ARG A 115 -1.23 1.27 6.81
N ALA A 116 -2.22 1.92 6.20
CA ALA A 116 -2.73 3.24 6.56
C ALA A 116 -3.93 3.09 7.50
N GLY A 117 -3.71 2.60 8.72
CA GLY A 117 -4.78 2.15 9.61
C GLY A 117 -5.80 3.25 9.97
N ALA A 118 -5.36 4.48 10.19
CA ALA A 118 -6.26 5.61 10.47
C ALA A 118 -7.10 5.97 9.24
N THR A 119 -6.49 5.97 8.06
CA THR A 119 -7.17 6.22 6.78
C THR A 119 -8.19 5.13 6.46
N GLU A 120 -7.82 3.85 6.65
CA GLU A 120 -8.72 2.72 6.46
C GLU A 120 -9.92 2.80 7.41
N ALA A 121 -9.69 3.07 8.70
CA ALA A 121 -10.75 3.23 9.69
C ALA A 121 -11.70 4.39 9.35
N LEU A 122 -11.18 5.50 8.82
CA LEU A 122 -11.99 6.63 8.38
C LEU A 122 -12.93 6.26 7.23
N LEU A 123 -12.49 5.37 6.32
CA LEU A 123 -13.27 5.00 5.14
C LEU A 123 -14.41 4.02 5.46
N LEU A 124 -14.21 3.10 6.39
CA LEU A 124 -15.19 2.05 6.69
C LEU A 124 -16.59 2.60 6.97
N GLY A 125 -17.59 2.03 6.30
CA GLY A 125 -18.99 2.41 6.42
C GLY A 125 -19.37 3.75 5.76
N LYS A 126 -18.42 4.46 5.14
CA LYS A 126 -18.70 5.73 4.45
C LYS A 126 -18.98 5.54 2.97
N PRO A 127 -19.74 6.45 2.34
CA PRO A 127 -19.93 6.44 0.89
C PRO A 127 -18.62 6.61 0.13
N TRP A 128 -18.43 5.87 -0.97
CA TRP A 128 -17.26 6.01 -1.86
C TRP A 128 -17.33 7.27 -2.74
N SER A 129 -17.38 8.43 -2.08
CA SER A 129 -17.61 9.76 -2.62
C SER A 129 -16.35 10.62 -2.63
N GLU A 130 -16.36 11.71 -3.41
CA GLU A 130 -15.23 12.65 -3.47
C GLU A 130 -14.91 13.26 -2.09
N ASP A 131 -15.92 13.67 -1.32
CA ASP A 131 -15.73 14.24 0.02
C ASP A 131 -15.09 13.25 0.98
N THR A 132 -15.53 11.99 0.94
CA THR A 132 -14.96 10.92 1.77
C THR A 132 -13.50 10.66 1.39
N VAL A 133 -13.19 10.68 0.10
CA VAL A 133 -11.82 10.51 -0.41
C VAL A 133 -10.95 11.70 -0.05
N ALA A 134 -11.46 12.93 -0.12
CA ALA A 134 -10.73 14.13 0.29
C ALA A 134 -10.37 14.08 1.78
N ALA A 135 -11.30 13.64 2.63
CA ALA A 135 -11.02 13.42 4.06
C ALA A 135 -9.98 12.30 4.29
N ALA A 136 -10.07 11.20 3.54
CA ALA A 136 -9.11 10.10 3.61
C ALA A 136 -7.70 10.53 3.14
N MET A 137 -7.60 11.37 2.11
CA MET A 137 -6.33 11.96 1.68
C MET A 137 -5.66 12.75 2.82
N ALA A 138 -6.43 13.58 3.54
CA ALA A 138 -5.90 14.32 4.68
C ALA A 138 -5.43 13.37 5.82
N MET A 139 -6.16 12.28 6.05
CA MET A 139 -5.86 11.29 7.10
C MET A 139 -4.52 10.56 6.90
N LEU A 140 -4.03 10.45 5.66
CA LEU A 140 -2.72 9.83 5.40
C LEU A 140 -1.56 10.48 6.17
N ALA A 141 -1.68 11.76 6.54
CA ALA A 141 -0.68 12.45 7.36
C ALA A 141 -0.63 11.96 8.82
N GLN A 142 -1.69 11.31 9.31
CA GLN A 142 -1.69 10.64 10.62
C GLN A 142 -1.04 9.26 10.54
N ASP A 143 -1.11 8.61 9.38
CA ASP A 143 -0.51 7.29 9.17
C ASP A 143 0.99 7.36 8.85
N TYR A 144 1.45 8.41 8.17
CA TYR A 144 2.80 8.47 7.60
C TYR A 144 3.51 9.80 7.84
N ALA A 145 4.82 9.71 8.07
CA ALA A 145 5.75 10.84 8.14
C ALA A 145 6.97 10.54 7.24
N PRO A 146 6.86 10.70 5.91
CA PRO A 146 7.91 10.34 4.98
C PRO A 146 9.16 11.22 5.14
N LEU A 147 10.33 10.67 4.75
CA LEU A 147 11.60 11.40 4.74
C LEU A 147 11.85 12.08 3.39
N SER A 148 12.70 13.11 3.41
CA SER A 148 13.26 13.70 2.19
C SER A 148 14.57 13.01 1.83
N ASP A 149 14.79 12.72 0.55
CA ASP A 149 16.05 12.21 0.01
C ASP A 149 16.27 12.69 -1.44
N MET A 150 17.33 12.20 -2.08
CA MET A 150 17.64 12.50 -3.48
C MET A 150 16.56 12.06 -4.49
N ARG A 151 15.65 11.14 -4.11
CA ARG A 151 14.57 10.66 -4.98
C ARG A 151 13.38 11.60 -4.93
N ALA A 152 12.98 12.01 -3.73
CA ALA A 152 11.86 12.93 -3.52
C ALA A 152 11.88 13.56 -2.12
N THR A 153 11.31 14.76 -2.02
CA THR A 153 11.06 15.40 -0.73
C THR A 153 9.90 14.71 0.02
N ASN A 154 9.87 14.86 1.35
CA ASN A 154 8.76 14.40 2.19
C ASN A 154 7.40 14.98 1.74
N THR A 155 7.36 16.26 1.39
CA THR A 155 6.17 16.97 0.90
C THR A 155 5.68 16.39 -0.41
N TYR A 156 6.59 16.08 -1.35
CA TYR A 156 6.25 15.43 -2.60
C TYR A 156 5.69 14.03 -2.35
N ARG A 157 6.35 13.23 -1.50
CA ARG A 157 5.91 11.87 -1.15
C ARG A 157 4.50 11.87 -0.57
N MET A 158 4.22 12.74 0.39
CA MET A 158 2.89 12.87 1.00
C MET A 158 1.84 13.30 -0.02
N LYS A 159 2.12 14.35 -0.81
CA LYS A 159 1.17 14.83 -1.83
C LYS A 159 0.90 13.78 -2.90
N ALA A 160 1.93 13.05 -3.33
CA ALA A 160 1.81 11.96 -4.28
C ALA A 160 0.95 10.81 -3.73
N ALA A 161 1.17 10.39 -2.49
CA ALA A 161 0.35 9.36 -1.83
C ALA A 161 -1.13 9.74 -1.79
N GLN A 162 -1.43 11.00 -1.46
CA GLN A 162 -2.79 11.55 -1.48
C GLN A 162 -3.39 11.55 -2.91
N ASN A 163 -2.63 12.04 -3.89
CA ASN A 163 -3.08 12.05 -5.28
C ASN A 163 -3.32 10.63 -5.83
N LEU A 164 -2.53 9.65 -5.41
CA LEU A 164 -2.72 8.24 -5.77
C LEU A 164 -4.03 7.67 -5.21
N LEU A 165 -4.42 8.06 -3.99
CA LEU A 165 -5.74 7.69 -3.46
C LEU A 165 -6.89 8.34 -4.27
N LYS A 166 -6.75 9.61 -4.64
CA LYS A 166 -7.73 10.29 -5.52
C LYS A 166 -7.81 9.65 -6.90
N ARG A 167 -6.65 9.29 -7.48
CA ARG A 167 -6.57 8.54 -8.74
C ARG A 167 -7.29 7.20 -8.62
N PHE A 168 -7.02 6.44 -7.55
CA PHE A 168 -7.70 5.17 -7.30
C PHE A 168 -9.21 5.36 -7.28
N TRP A 169 -9.72 6.39 -6.59
CA TRP A 169 -11.15 6.71 -6.62
C TRP A 169 -11.67 7.05 -8.02
N PHE A 170 -10.97 7.88 -8.81
CA PHE A 170 -11.39 8.17 -10.18
C PHE A 170 -11.49 6.90 -11.05
N GLU A 171 -10.59 5.94 -10.87
CA GLU A 171 -10.59 4.66 -11.58
C GLU A 171 -11.67 3.68 -11.08
N THR A 172 -12.27 3.92 -9.90
CA THR A 172 -13.09 2.92 -9.17
C THR A 172 -14.45 3.43 -8.68
N ARG A 173 -14.76 4.72 -8.89
CA ARG A 173 -16.05 5.32 -8.55
C ARG A 173 -17.18 4.67 -9.36
N GLU A 174 -18.35 4.55 -8.73
CA GLU A 174 -19.49 3.85 -9.34
C GLU A 174 -20.04 4.60 -10.57
N LEU A 175 -19.99 5.93 -10.56
CA LEU A 175 -20.47 6.77 -11.64
C LEU A 175 -19.32 7.23 -12.54
N ALA A 176 -19.37 6.82 -13.81
CA ALA A 176 -18.42 7.23 -14.85
C ALA A 176 -16.94 7.09 -14.41
N PRO A 177 -16.46 5.86 -14.09
CA PRO A 177 -15.06 5.64 -13.77
C PRO A 177 -14.17 6.05 -14.96
N LEU A 178 -13.02 6.65 -14.66
CA LEU A 178 -12.07 7.09 -15.67
C LEU A 178 -11.14 5.94 -16.07
N ALA A 179 -10.73 5.90 -17.34
CA ALA A 179 -9.74 4.94 -17.79
C ALA A 179 -8.35 5.32 -17.26
N ASN A 180 -7.44 4.35 -17.19
CA ASN A 180 -6.09 4.57 -16.67
C ASN A 180 -5.30 5.63 -17.45
N ALA A 181 -5.58 5.79 -18.74
CA ALA A 181 -4.96 6.79 -19.61
C ALA A 181 -5.43 8.22 -19.33
N ASP A 182 -6.60 8.38 -18.69
CA ASP A 182 -7.25 9.68 -18.44
C ASP A 182 -6.92 10.24 -17.05
N VAL A 183 -6.08 9.54 -16.28
CA VAL A 183 -5.71 9.92 -14.91
C VAL A 183 -4.20 9.95 -14.74
N ASN A 184 -3.73 10.95 -13.97
CA ASN A 184 -2.35 10.99 -13.50
C ASN A 184 -2.33 11.30 -12.00
N ALA A 185 -1.19 11.02 -11.37
CA ALA A 185 -0.97 11.30 -9.94
C ALA A 185 0.10 12.37 -9.73
N PHE A 186 0.46 13.11 -10.79
CA PHE A 186 1.52 14.10 -10.70
C PHE A 186 1.10 15.23 -9.76
N ALA A 187 1.97 15.54 -8.81
CA ALA A 187 1.81 16.72 -7.99
C ALA A 187 2.14 17.95 -8.84
N VAL A 188 1.12 18.63 -9.35
CA VAL A 188 1.29 19.94 -9.98
C VAL A 188 1.53 20.96 -8.84
N ARG A 189 2.49 21.88 -9.04
CA ARG A 189 2.65 23.01 -8.10
C ARG A 189 1.38 23.86 -8.16
N ALA A 190 0.87 24.25 -7.00
CA ALA A 190 -0.18 25.27 -6.90
C ALA A 190 0.34 26.61 -7.41
#